data_AF-K3W5U2-F1
#
_entry.id   AF-K3W5U2-F1
#
_cell.length_a   1.000
_cell.length_b   1.000
_cell.length_c   1.000
_cell.angle_alpha   90.00
_cell.angle_beta   90.00
_cell.angle_gamma   90.00
#
_symmetry.space_group_name_H-M   'P 1'
#
loop_
_entity.id
_entity.type
_entity.pdbx_description
1 polymer ?
#
loop_
_entity_poly.entity_id
_entity_poly.type
_entity_poly.pdbx_seq_one_letter_code
_entity_poly.pdbx_strand_id
1 'polypeptide(L)'
;MDDAAHRERLERARLKNLEYMRKLDEQQAAREADALLASVAKQFGPQYATGEKDYDDLTRERRGVKPHANTAVVTRQNTSVYVTGLTTYIACKQLEGMCAKIGKVRRVKFYKDERGGLKGDATVTFGSHAAMERAIERLNHFEIKPGVLIT
;
A
#
# COMPACT_ATOMS: atom_id res chain seq x y z
N MET A 1 52.42 -19.67 24.49
CA MET A 1 52.07 -18.62 23.50
C MET A 1 50.85 -19.06 22.66
N ASP A 2 50.04 -20.01 23.17
CA ASP A 2 49.18 -20.87 22.35
C ASP A 2 47.67 -20.53 22.48
N ASP A 3 47.31 -19.74 23.48
CA ASP A 3 45.94 -19.25 23.73
C ASP A 3 45.43 -18.29 22.65
N ALA A 4 46.30 -17.42 22.13
CA ALA A 4 45.91 -16.40 21.17
C ALA A 4 45.46 -17.00 19.83
N ALA A 5 46.22 -17.98 19.33
CA ALA A 5 45.91 -18.67 18.08
C ALA A 5 44.64 -19.54 18.19
N HIS A 6 44.38 -20.12 19.38
CA HIS A 6 43.16 -20.89 19.63
C HIS A 6 41.91 -19.99 19.67
N ARG A 7 42.01 -18.81 20.33
CA ARG A 7 40.93 -17.82 20.38
C ARG A 7 40.62 -17.23 19.01
N GLU A 8 41.64 -16.91 18.22
CA GLU A 8 41.48 -16.41 16.85
C GLU A 8 40.77 -17.44 15.95
N ARG A 9 41.10 -18.73 16.09
CA ARG A 9 40.39 -19.81 15.39
C ARG A 9 38.93 -19.90 15.80
N LEU A 10 38.61 -19.73 17.09
CA LEU A 10 37.24 -19.77 17.59
C LEU A 10 36.40 -18.56 17.12
N GLU A 11 36.98 -17.36 17.14
CA GLU A 11 36.34 -16.16 16.60
C GLU A 11 36.05 -16.28 15.11
N ARG A 12 37.02 -16.76 14.33
CA ARG A 12 36.86 -16.94 12.90
C ARG A 12 35.77 -17.97 12.56
N ALA A 13 35.64 -19.02 13.36
CA ALA A 13 34.55 -19.98 13.25
C ALA A 13 33.19 -19.34 13.58
N ARG A 14 33.13 -18.54 14.65
CA ARG A 14 31.91 -17.83 15.06
C ARG A 14 31.43 -16.81 14.03
N LEU A 15 32.35 -16.04 13.44
CA LEU A 15 32.04 -15.08 12.39
C LEU A 15 31.51 -15.76 11.13
N LYS A 16 32.13 -16.86 10.69
CA LYS A 16 31.64 -17.65 9.56
C LYS A 16 30.26 -18.25 9.82
N ASN A 17 30.02 -18.76 11.03
CA ASN A 17 28.72 -19.30 11.41
C ASN A 17 27.64 -18.20 11.44
N LEU A 18 27.98 -17.01 11.94
CA LEU A 18 27.08 -15.86 11.98
C LEU A 18 26.72 -15.37 10.57
N GLU A 19 27.71 -15.24 9.68
CA GLU A 19 27.48 -14.87 8.28
C GLU A 19 26.63 -15.89 7.54
N TYR A 20 26.83 -17.18 7.82
CA TYR A 20 26.03 -18.25 7.24
C TYR A 20 24.56 -18.15 7.66
N MET A 21 24.29 -17.94 8.96
CA MET A 21 22.92 -17.74 9.46
C MET A 21 22.27 -16.49 8.86
N ARG A 22 23.02 -15.39 8.74
CA ARG A 22 22.52 -14.15 8.12
C ARG A 22 22.17 -14.33 6.65
N LYS A 23 23.01 -15.02 5.87
CA LYS A 23 22.71 -15.33 4.46
C LYS A 23 21.50 -16.23 4.31
N LEU A 24 21.30 -17.17 5.24
CA LEU A 24 20.14 -18.05 5.23
C LEU A 24 18.85 -17.25 5.52
N ASP A 25 18.89 -16.39 6.52
CA ASP A 25 17.79 -15.48 6.89
C ASP A 25 17.46 -14.52 5.73
N GLU A 26 18.47 -13.93 5.09
CA GLU A 26 18.31 -13.04 3.93
C GLU A 26 17.74 -13.77 2.70
N GLN A 27 18.19 -15.00 2.42
CA GLN A 27 17.61 -15.81 1.35
C GLN A 27 16.18 -16.24 1.66
N GLN A 28 15.88 -16.54 2.92
CA GLN A 28 14.56 -16.94 3.36
C GLN A 28 13.60 -15.74 3.31
N ALA A 29 13.99 -14.57 3.80
CA ALA A 29 13.23 -13.33 3.69
C ALA A 29 12.99 -12.91 2.23
N ALA A 30 13.98 -13.07 1.34
CA ALA A 30 13.82 -12.79 -0.09
C ALA A 30 12.84 -13.76 -0.77
N ARG A 31 12.91 -15.05 -0.44
CA ARG A 31 11.97 -16.06 -0.94
C ARG A 31 10.56 -15.88 -0.40
N GLU A 32 10.44 -15.53 0.88
CA GLU A 32 9.16 -15.24 1.52
C GLU A 32 8.52 -13.98 0.95
N ALA A 33 9.30 -12.93 0.68
CA ALA A 33 8.83 -11.72 0.02
C ALA A 33 8.33 -12.01 -1.41
N ASP A 34 9.07 -12.79 -2.20
CA ASP A 34 8.66 -13.18 -3.56
C ASP A 34 7.42 -14.08 -3.57
N ALA A 35 7.34 -15.06 -2.64
CA ALA A 35 6.18 -15.92 -2.47
C ALA A 35 4.93 -15.15 -2.00
N LEU A 36 5.08 -14.16 -1.11
CA LEU A 36 4.01 -13.25 -0.72
C LEU A 36 3.56 -12.40 -1.92
N LEU A 37 4.49 -11.88 -2.73
CA LEU A 37 4.16 -11.12 -3.93
C LEU A 37 3.38 -11.96 -4.95
N ALA A 38 3.81 -13.22 -5.17
CA ALA A 38 3.17 -14.15 -6.09
C ALA A 38 1.78 -14.60 -5.60
N SER A 39 1.62 -14.85 -4.30
CA SER A 39 0.32 -15.21 -3.72
C SER A 39 -0.68 -14.05 -3.77
N VAL A 40 -0.24 -12.81 -3.49
CA VAL A 40 -1.05 -11.59 -3.66
C VAL A 40 -1.44 -11.41 -5.13
N ALA A 41 -0.51 -11.59 -6.07
CA ALA A 41 -0.82 -11.49 -7.50
C ALA A 41 -1.88 -12.52 -7.95
N LYS A 42 -1.82 -13.74 -7.39
CA LYS A 42 -2.77 -14.83 -7.69
C LYS A 42 -4.13 -14.61 -7.03
N GLN A 43 -4.17 -14.02 -5.84
CA GLN A 43 -5.40 -13.72 -5.10
C GLN A 43 -6.20 -12.57 -5.72
N PHE A 44 -5.52 -11.58 -6.29
CA PHE A 44 -6.17 -10.35 -6.74
C PHE A 44 -6.34 -10.24 -8.27
N GLY A 45 -5.63 -11.04 -9.09
CA GLY A 45 -5.82 -11.14 -10.55
C GLY A 45 -5.40 -9.87 -11.34
N PRO A 46 -5.19 -9.93 -12.67
CA PRO A 46 -4.65 -8.81 -13.46
C PRO A 46 -5.59 -7.60 -13.64
N GLN A 47 -6.75 -7.60 -12.99
CA GLN A 47 -7.85 -6.63 -13.15
C GLN A 47 -7.58 -5.22 -12.59
N TYR A 48 -6.36 -4.93 -12.12
CA TYR A 48 -5.89 -3.58 -11.76
C TYR A 48 -4.59 -3.19 -12.46
N ALA A 49 -4.20 -3.91 -13.50
CA ALA A 49 -3.10 -3.54 -14.40
C ALA A 49 -3.53 -2.59 -15.54
N THR A 50 -4.65 -1.88 -15.41
CA THR A 50 -5.04 -0.84 -16.37
C THR A 50 -5.23 0.49 -15.66
N GLY A 51 -4.18 1.29 -15.74
CA GLY A 51 -4.14 2.68 -15.33
C GLY A 51 -2.99 3.46 -15.98
N GLU A 52 -2.42 2.96 -17.09
CA GLU A 52 -1.88 3.84 -18.12
C GLU A 52 -3.08 4.56 -18.74
N LYS A 53 -3.41 5.72 -18.19
CA LYS A 53 -4.06 6.78 -18.94
C LYS A 53 -3.12 7.96 -18.88
N ASP A 54 -2.29 8.00 -19.91
CA ASP A 54 -1.52 9.15 -20.34
C ASP A 54 -2.43 10.39 -20.33
N TYR A 55 -2.12 11.35 -19.45
CA TYR A 55 -2.43 12.74 -19.71
C TYR A 55 -1.19 13.33 -20.36
N ASP A 56 -1.00 13.06 -21.64
CA ASP A 56 -0.14 13.85 -22.50
C ASP A 56 -1.07 14.63 -23.43
N ASP A 57 -1.09 15.94 -23.28
CA ASP A 57 -0.85 16.88 -24.39
C ASP A 57 -1.35 18.26 -24.00
N LEU A 58 -0.42 19.16 -23.68
CA LEU A 58 -0.45 20.59 -23.98
C LEU A 58 0.86 21.21 -23.47
N THR A 59 1.97 20.90 -24.15
CA THR A 59 3.04 21.83 -24.58
C THR A 59 4.26 21.03 -25.01
N ARG A 60 4.40 20.87 -26.32
CA ARG A 60 5.61 20.41 -26.98
C ARG A 60 6.73 21.44 -26.79
N GLU A 61 7.96 20.96 -26.54
CA GLU A 61 9.20 21.30 -27.26
C GLU A 61 10.47 21.12 -26.38
N ARG A 62 11.18 19.99 -26.62
CA ARG A 62 12.66 19.87 -26.71
C ARG A 62 13.53 20.32 -25.51
N ARG A 63 13.99 19.36 -24.70
CA ARG A 63 15.42 19.01 -24.44
C ARG A 63 15.52 17.85 -23.45
N GLY A 64 16.46 16.95 -23.72
CA GLY A 64 16.59 15.66 -23.04
C GLY A 64 16.67 15.74 -21.51
N VAL A 65 15.89 14.88 -20.85
CA VAL A 65 15.97 14.62 -19.42
C VAL A 65 16.24 13.13 -19.24
N LYS A 66 17.38 12.83 -18.63
CA LYS A 66 17.82 11.48 -18.27
C LYS A 66 16.88 10.93 -17.19
N PRO A 67 16.21 9.79 -17.33
CA PRO A 67 15.50 9.22 -16.20
C PRO A 67 16.52 8.60 -15.24
N HIS A 68 16.43 9.07 -14.01
CA HIS A 68 17.28 8.76 -12.87
C HIS A 68 17.24 7.28 -12.49
N ALA A 69 18.41 6.77 -12.13
CA ALA A 69 18.56 5.54 -11.37
C ALA A 69 17.90 5.67 -9.99
N ASN A 70 16.96 4.77 -9.69
CA ASN A 70 16.86 3.99 -8.45
C ASN A 70 15.54 3.21 -8.48
N THR A 71 15.58 1.95 -8.90
CA THR A 71 14.49 1.02 -8.62
C THR A 71 14.63 0.60 -7.16
N ALA A 72 14.36 1.55 -6.26
CA ALA A 72 14.04 1.24 -4.88
C ALA A 72 12.86 0.27 -4.94
N VAL A 73 12.97 -0.86 -4.25
CA VAL A 73 11.86 -1.80 -4.05
C VAL A 73 10.73 -0.99 -3.42
N VAL A 74 9.79 -0.52 -4.26
CA VAL A 74 8.58 0.13 -3.79
C VAL A 74 7.78 -1.00 -3.20
N THR A 75 7.94 -1.23 -1.88
CA THR A 75 6.95 -1.93 -1.10
C THR A 75 5.63 -1.25 -1.43
N ARG A 76 4.77 -1.93 -2.21
CA ARG A 76 3.52 -1.35 -2.69
C ARG A 76 2.60 -1.26 -1.49
N GLN A 77 2.76 -0.19 -0.71
CA GLN A 77 1.95 0.09 0.45
C GLN A 77 0.50 0.19 -0.02
N ASN A 78 -0.39 -0.49 0.68
CA ASN A 78 -1.81 -0.40 0.37
C ASN A 78 -2.24 1.06 0.58
N THR A 79 -3.00 1.59 -0.37
CA THR A 79 -3.55 2.95 -0.34
C THR A 79 -5.07 2.95 -0.36
N SER A 80 -5.68 1.76 -0.24
CA SER A 80 -7.12 1.58 -0.26
C SER A 80 -7.68 1.39 1.15
N VAL A 81 -8.72 2.17 1.47
CA VAL A 81 -9.49 2.12 2.71
C VAL A 81 -10.87 1.54 2.42
N TYR A 82 -11.33 0.64 3.27
CA TYR A 82 -12.71 0.20 3.30
C TYR A 82 -13.48 1.02 4.32
N VAL A 83 -14.66 1.52 3.94
CA VAL A 83 -15.51 2.37 4.77
C VAL A 83 -16.90 1.76 4.81
N THR A 84 -17.43 1.61 6.01
CA THR A 84 -18.75 1.04 6.28
C THR A 84 -19.64 2.05 7.00
N GLY A 85 -20.94 1.74 7.11
CA GLY A 85 -21.89 2.59 7.83
C GLY A 85 -22.49 3.73 7.00
N LEU A 86 -22.35 3.71 5.67
CA LEU A 86 -22.91 4.71 4.75
C LEU A 86 -24.39 4.45 4.47
N THR A 87 -25.25 4.55 5.47
CA THR A 87 -26.68 4.19 5.38
C THR A 87 -27.51 5.02 4.39
N THR A 88 -26.98 6.16 3.92
CA THR A 88 -27.71 7.11 3.05
C THR A 88 -26.88 7.51 1.83
N TYR A 89 -27.51 7.71 0.67
CA TYR A 89 -26.84 8.24 -0.53
C TYR A 89 -26.12 9.58 -0.30
N ILE A 90 -26.66 10.41 0.59
CA ILE A 90 -26.06 11.68 0.99
C ILE A 90 -24.71 11.46 1.68
N ALA A 91 -24.59 10.41 2.51
CA ALA A 91 -23.34 10.07 3.19
C ALA A 91 -22.26 9.65 2.19
N CYS A 92 -22.62 8.95 1.11
CA CYS A 92 -21.70 8.59 0.03
C CYS A 92 -21.08 9.83 -0.64
N LYS A 93 -21.89 10.84 -1.00
CA LYS A 93 -21.39 12.09 -1.58
C LYS A 93 -20.53 12.89 -0.60
N GLN A 94 -20.89 12.91 0.67
CA GLN A 94 -20.13 13.63 1.69
C GLN A 94 -18.79 12.97 2.00
N LEU A 95 -18.74 11.63 1.99
CA LEU A 95 -17.51 10.86 2.14
C LEU A 95 -16.46 11.27 1.10
N GLU A 96 -16.84 11.37 -0.17
CA GLU A 96 -15.92 11.84 -1.23
C GLU A 96 -15.33 13.23 -0.90
N GLY A 97 -16.17 14.17 -0.46
CA GLY A 97 -15.72 15.50 -0.06
C GLY A 97 -14.79 15.50 1.15
N MET A 98 -15.02 14.65 2.14
CA MET A 98 -14.15 14.53 3.32
C MET A 98 -12.82 13.87 2.97
N CYS A 99 -12.84 12.80 2.19
CA CYS A 99 -11.61 12.14 1.72
C CYS A 99 -10.77 13.11 0.87
N ALA A 100 -11.40 13.93 0.02
CA ALA A 100 -10.71 14.95 -0.77
C ALA A 100 -10.05 16.05 0.07
N LYS A 101 -10.60 16.39 1.25
CA LYS A 101 -9.98 17.34 2.20
C LYS A 101 -8.74 16.77 2.87
N ILE A 102 -8.69 15.46 3.07
CA ILE A 102 -7.55 14.78 3.72
C ILE A 102 -6.39 14.60 2.73
N GLY A 103 -6.71 14.21 1.50
CA GLY A 103 -5.71 14.07 0.44
C GLY A 103 -6.28 13.72 -0.93
N LYS A 104 -5.38 13.48 -1.88
CA LYS A 104 -5.73 13.16 -3.26
C LYS A 104 -6.37 11.77 -3.33
N VAL A 105 -7.65 11.70 -3.66
CA VAL A 105 -8.38 10.46 -3.92
C VAL A 105 -8.21 10.07 -5.39
N ARG A 106 -7.87 8.80 -5.65
CA ARG A 106 -7.77 8.26 -7.03
C ARG A 106 -9.07 7.67 -7.50
N ARG A 107 -9.75 6.89 -6.64
CA ARG A 107 -10.98 6.19 -7.00
C ARG A 107 -11.83 5.95 -5.75
N VAL A 108 -13.14 6.06 -5.92
CA VAL A 108 -14.13 5.63 -4.91
C VAL A 108 -15.07 4.62 -5.57
N LYS A 109 -15.29 3.49 -4.91
CA LYS A 109 -16.21 2.44 -5.36
C LYS A 109 -17.25 2.21 -4.26
N PHE A 110 -18.52 2.48 -4.57
CA PHE A 110 -19.64 2.17 -3.68
C PHE A 110 -20.20 0.79 -3.99
N TYR A 111 -20.47 0.00 -2.96
CA TYR A 111 -21.12 -1.29 -3.10
C TYR A 111 -22.63 -1.14 -3.05
N LYS A 112 -23.29 -1.86 -3.95
CA LYS A 112 -24.74 -1.93 -4.07
C LYS A 112 -25.18 -3.36 -3.80
N ASP A 113 -26.38 -3.49 -3.27
CA ASP A 113 -27.06 -4.75 -3.07
C ASP A 113 -27.67 -5.27 -4.38
N GLU A 114 -28.14 -6.52 -4.39
CA GLU A 114 -28.72 -7.20 -5.58
C GLU A 114 -29.94 -6.47 -6.14
N ARG A 115 -30.66 -5.75 -5.26
CA ARG A 115 -31.82 -4.91 -5.63
C ARG A 115 -31.42 -3.53 -6.18
N GLY A 116 -30.11 -3.26 -6.31
CA GLY A 116 -29.56 -1.98 -6.78
C GLY A 116 -29.52 -0.88 -5.72
N GLY A 117 -29.96 -1.16 -4.49
CA GLY A 117 -29.86 -0.26 -3.33
C GLY A 117 -28.41 -0.11 -2.85
N LEU A 118 -28.08 0.98 -2.16
CA LEU A 118 -26.76 1.14 -1.57
C LEU A 118 -26.63 0.19 -0.37
N LYS A 119 -25.59 -0.63 -0.38
CA LYS A 119 -25.29 -1.52 0.76
C LYS A 119 -24.82 -0.74 1.99
N GLY A 120 -24.27 0.44 1.76
CA GLY A 120 -23.68 1.29 2.80
C GLY A 120 -22.19 1.04 3.01
N ASP A 121 -21.56 0.36 2.07
CA ASP A 121 -20.13 0.10 2.06
C ASP A 121 -19.46 0.79 0.87
N ALA A 122 -18.22 1.24 1.06
CA ALA A 122 -17.40 1.82 0.02
C ALA A 122 -15.93 1.43 0.16
N THR A 123 -15.21 1.44 -0.95
CA THR A 123 -13.74 1.38 -0.97
C THR A 123 -13.20 2.66 -1.59
N VAL A 124 -12.30 3.33 -0.87
CA VAL A 124 -11.64 4.58 -1.29
C VAL A 124 -10.16 4.29 -1.51
N THR A 125 -9.65 4.53 -2.71
CA THR A 125 -8.23 4.42 -3.03
C THR A 125 -7.61 5.81 -3.07
N PHE A 126 -6.61 6.04 -2.20
CA PHE A 126 -5.84 7.28 -2.13
C PHE A 126 -4.62 7.26 -3.04
N GLY A 127 -4.09 8.46 -3.33
CA GLY A 127 -2.85 8.64 -4.10
C GLY A 127 -1.58 8.37 -3.30
N SER A 128 -1.66 8.43 -1.97
CA SER A 128 -0.52 8.27 -1.06
C SER A 128 -0.96 7.51 0.19
N HIS A 129 -0.04 6.72 0.73
CA HIS A 129 -0.25 5.94 1.96
C HIS A 129 -0.46 6.86 3.19
N ALA A 130 0.31 7.95 3.31
CA ALA A 130 0.14 8.90 4.39
C ALA A 130 -1.26 9.57 4.41
N ALA A 131 -1.87 9.77 3.24
CA ALA A 131 -3.23 10.31 3.16
C ALA A 131 -4.28 9.28 3.61
N MET A 132 -4.03 8.00 3.30
CA MET A 132 -4.86 6.88 3.71
C MET A 132 -4.84 6.71 5.24
N GLU A 133 -3.66 6.69 5.87
CA GLU A 133 -3.53 6.57 7.34
C GLU A 133 -4.24 7.73 8.05
N ARG A 134 -3.99 8.97 7.62
CA ARG A 134 -4.67 10.15 8.16
C ARG A 134 -6.18 10.09 7.99
N ALA A 135 -6.66 9.46 6.92
CA ALA A 135 -8.08 9.27 6.71
C ALA A 135 -8.66 8.26 7.71
N ILE A 136 -7.96 7.15 7.95
CA ILE A 136 -8.38 6.17 8.96
C ILE A 136 -8.42 6.83 10.34
N GLU A 137 -7.36 7.52 10.76
CA GLU A 137 -7.29 8.16 12.08
C GLU A 137 -8.38 9.21 12.31
N ARG A 138 -8.75 9.98 11.28
CA ARG A 138 -9.71 11.09 11.41
C ARG A 138 -11.15 10.70 11.12
N LEU A 139 -11.36 9.74 10.22
CA LEU A 139 -12.69 9.33 9.77
C LEU A 139 -13.21 8.12 10.52
N ASN A 140 -12.36 7.34 11.19
CA ASN A 140 -12.81 6.25 12.03
C ASN A 140 -13.67 6.80 13.19
N HIS A 141 -14.90 6.28 13.31
CA HIS A 141 -15.93 6.75 14.24
C HIS A 141 -16.39 8.20 14.03
N PHE A 142 -16.16 8.77 12.84
CA PHE A 142 -16.67 10.10 12.51
C PHE A 142 -18.15 10.05 12.16
N GLU A 143 -18.90 11.03 12.64
CA GLU A 143 -20.32 11.18 12.32
C GLU A 143 -20.50 12.08 11.10
N ILE A 144 -20.84 11.49 9.95
CA ILE A 144 -21.05 12.23 8.71
C ILE A 144 -22.33 13.06 8.77
N LYS A 145 -23.37 12.46 9.37
CA LYS A 145 -24.70 13.03 9.53
C LYS A 145 -25.24 12.59 10.89
N PRO A 146 -26.09 13.39 11.58
CA PRO A 146 -26.75 12.96 12.81
C PRO A 146 -27.35 11.56 12.68
N GLY A 147 -26.83 10.62 13.46
CA GLY A 147 -27.19 9.20 13.48
C GLY A 147 -26.46 8.29 12.49
N VAL A 148 -25.45 8.78 11.76
CA VAL A 148 -24.70 8.01 10.74
C VAL A 148 -23.20 8.08 11.03
N LEU A 149 -22.72 7.03 11.71
CA LEU A 149 -21.31 6.82 12.03
C LEU A 149 -20.65 5.96 10.96
N ILE A 150 -19.42 6.32 10.61
CA ILE A 150 -18.59 5.52 9.71
C ILE A 150 -17.45 4.82 10.45
N THR A 151 -17.04 3.67 9.91
CA THR A 151 -15.95 2.83 10.43
C THR A 151 -15.18 2.23 9.26
#